data_AF-A0A1G5SCU0-F1
#
_entry.id   AF-A0A1G5SCU0-F1
#
_cell.length_a   1.000
_cell.length_b   1.000
_cell.length_c   1.000
_cell.angle_alpha   90.00
_cell.angle_beta   90.00
_cell.angle_gamma   90.00
#
_symmetry.space_group_name_H-M   'P 1'
#
loop_
_entity.id
_entity.type
_entity.pdbx_description
1 polymer ?
#
loop_
_entity_poly.entity_id
_entity_poly.type
_entity_poly.pdbx_seq_one_letter_code
_entity_poly.pdbx_strand_id
1 'polypeptide(L)'
;MKEYLANSKIELVFLSPYASNLNLIKRFWKFFKKTVLYGRYYETFCQFKTACGNFFAGLDQHHASLRSLLTDRFQIIGRSRLSAKI
;
A
#
# COMPACT_ATOMS: atom_id res chain seq x y z
N MET A 1 15.74 -17.64 6.49
CA MET A 1 14.60 -17.22 5.64
C MET A 1 14.54 -17.99 4.31
N LYS A 2 15.64 -18.10 3.55
CA LYS A 2 15.66 -18.86 2.28
C LYS A 2 15.34 -20.36 2.45
N GLU A 3 15.81 -21.01 3.51
CA GLU A 3 15.52 -22.43 3.76
C GLU A 3 14.03 -22.74 3.99
N TYR A 4 13.29 -21.85 4.68
CA TYR A 4 11.85 -22.04 4.89
C TYR A 4 11.05 -21.90 3.59
N LEU A 5 11.52 -21.03 2.68
CA LEU A 5 10.89 -20.83 1.39
C LEU A 5 11.16 -22.00 0.42
N ALA A 6 12.24 -22.76 0.62
CA ALA A 6 12.64 -23.86 -0.25
C ALA A 6 11.59 -24.99 -0.34
N ASN A 7 10.85 -25.22 0.75
CA ASN A 7 9.77 -26.21 0.81
C ASN A 7 8.37 -25.60 0.62
N SER A 8 8.29 -24.30 0.37
CA SER A 8 7.03 -23.57 0.22
C SER A 8 6.69 -23.35 -1.26
N LYS A 9 5.40 -23.19 -1.57
CA LYS A 9 4.93 -22.79 -2.90
C LYS A 9 4.96 -21.27 -3.11
N ILE A 10 5.79 -20.55 -2.37
CA ILE A 10 5.83 -19.08 -2.37
C ILE A 10 6.85 -18.61 -3.40
N GLU A 11 6.40 -17.85 -4.39
CA GLU A 11 7.27 -17.18 -5.35
C GLU A 11 7.63 -15.78 -4.82
N LEU A 12 8.93 -15.48 -4.77
CA LEU A 12 9.42 -14.15 -4.38
C LEU A 12 9.56 -13.27 -5.62
N VAL A 13 8.65 -12.33 -5.80
CA VAL A 13 8.71 -11.35 -6.88
C VAL A 13 9.67 -10.22 -6.49
N PHE A 14 10.70 -10.01 -7.32
CA PHE A 14 11.63 -8.89 -7.13
C PHE A 14 10.93 -7.56 -7.42
N LEU A 15 11.07 -6.60 -6.51
CA LEU A 15 10.64 -5.22 -6.69
C LEU A 15 11.87 -4.31 -6.62
N SER A 16 12.01 -3.40 -7.58
CA SER A 16 13.13 -2.47 -7.60
C SER A 16 13.13 -1.55 -6.36
N PRO A 17 14.32 -1.14 -5.88
CA PRO A 17 14.42 -0.17 -4.80
C PRO A 17 13.73 1.14 -5.23
N TYR A 18 13.06 1.81 -4.27
CA TYR A 18 12.32 3.06 -4.49
C TYR A 18 11.09 2.98 -5.40
N ALA A 19 10.60 1.79 -5.75
CA ALA A 19 9.34 1.59 -6.49
C ALA A 19 8.08 1.84 -5.63
N SER A 20 8.00 3.01 -5.01
CA SER A 20 6.93 3.40 -4.09
C SER A 20 5.54 3.32 -4.72
N ASN A 21 5.44 3.67 -6.01
CA ASN A 21 4.18 3.66 -6.75
C ASN A 21 3.78 2.27 -7.23
N LEU A 22 4.73 1.35 -7.45
CA LEU A 22 4.47 -0.06 -7.84
C LEU A 22 4.02 -0.93 -6.67
N ASN A 23 4.39 -0.56 -5.43
CA ASN A 23 4.01 -1.34 -4.26
C ASN A 23 2.59 -0.96 -3.76
N LEU A 24 1.58 -1.72 -4.17
CA LEU A 24 0.18 -1.51 -3.76
C LEU A 24 0.00 -1.44 -2.24
N ILE A 25 0.79 -2.20 -1.46
CA ILE A 25 0.67 -2.19 0.00
C ILE A 25 1.02 -0.82 0.60
N LYS A 26 1.89 -0.04 -0.05
CA LYS A 26 2.20 1.33 0.40
C LYS A 26 0.99 2.26 0.26
N ARG A 27 0.17 2.08 -0.77
CA ARG A 27 -1.08 2.83 -0.96
C ARG A 27 -2.08 2.47 0.13
N PHE A 28 -2.22 1.18 0.41
CA PHE A 28 -3.04 0.70 1.53
C PHE A 28 -2.59 1.30 2.86
N TRP A 29 -1.29 1.29 3.18
CA TRP A 29 -0.78 1.88 4.42
C TRP A 29 -1.02 3.38 4.51
N LYS A 30 -0.94 4.11 3.39
CA LYS A 30 -1.30 5.53 3.35
C LYS A 30 -2.79 5.73 3.68
N PHE A 31 -3.66 4.90 3.14
CA PHE A 31 -5.09 4.92 3.45
C PHE A 31 -5.36 4.59 4.92
N PHE A 32 -4.79 3.49 5.43
CA PHE A 32 -4.89 3.10 6.83
C PHE A 32 -4.49 4.25 7.77
N LYS A 33 -3.32 4.86 7.56
CA LYS A 33 -2.87 5.99 8.39
C LYS A 33 -3.84 7.17 8.31
N LYS A 34 -4.38 7.47 7.12
CA LYS A 34 -5.38 8.53 6.98
C LYS A 34 -6.68 8.20 7.73
N THR A 35 -7.11 6.95 7.74
CA THR A 35 -8.37 6.55 8.40
C THR A 35 -8.23 6.44 9.91
N VAL A 36 -7.10 5.88 10.39
CA VAL A 36 -6.90 5.56 11.81
C VAL A 36 -6.20 6.69 12.57
N LEU A 37 -5.29 7.43 11.95
CA LEU A 37 -4.43 8.41 12.66
C LEU A 37 -4.79 9.88 12.37
N TYR A 38 -5.47 10.18 11.27
CA TYR A 38 -5.69 11.57 10.88
C TYR A 38 -6.63 12.29 11.86
N GLY A 39 -6.12 13.33 12.52
CA GLY A 39 -6.88 14.12 13.49
C GLY A 39 -7.24 13.36 14.77
N ARG A 40 -6.60 12.22 15.07
CA ARG A 40 -6.89 11.40 16.24
C ARG A 40 -5.64 11.24 17.10
N TYR A 41 -5.78 11.55 18.38
CA TYR A 41 -4.80 11.24 19.41
C TYR A 41 -5.28 10.03 20.21
N TYR A 42 -4.39 9.06 20.43
CA TYR A 42 -4.62 7.92 21.29
C TYR A 42 -3.75 8.08 22.53
N GLU A 43 -4.38 8.19 23.69
CA GLU A 43 -3.69 8.40 24.96
C GLU A 43 -2.92 7.15 25.40
N THR A 44 -3.44 5.97 25.08
CA THR A 44 -2.83 4.69 25.43
C THR A 44 -2.59 3.81 24.21
N PHE A 45 -1.59 2.94 24.32
CA PHE A 45 -1.33 1.92 23.31
C PHE A 45 -2.53 0.98 23.09
N CYS A 46 -3.30 0.69 24.15
CA CYS A 46 -4.48 -0.16 24.07
C CYS A 46 -5.56 0.46 23.17
N GLN A 47 -5.80 1.77 23.30
CA GLN A 47 -6.73 2.49 22.43
C GLN A 47 -6.27 2.45 20.97
N PHE A 48 -4.97 2.71 20.72
CA PHE A 48 -4.41 2.63 19.37
C PHE A 48 -4.54 1.23 18.77
N LYS A 49 -4.18 0.18 19.51
CA LYS A 49 -4.29 -1.23 19.08
C LYS A 49 -5.74 -1.60 18.76
N THR A 50 -6.68 -1.16 19.59
CA THR A 50 -8.12 -1.39 19.38
C THR A 50 -8.60 -0.69 18.11
N ALA A 51 -8.20 0.57 17.89
CA ALA A 51 -8.54 1.29 16.67
C ALA A 51 -8.00 0.61 15.41
N CYS A 52 -6.77 0.10 15.46
CA CYS A 52 -6.20 -0.73 14.39
C CYS A 52 -7.05 -1.99 14.14
N GLY A 53 -7.38 -2.73 15.20
CA GLY A 53 -8.21 -3.94 15.11
C GLY A 53 -9.58 -3.67 14.50
N ASN A 54 -10.26 -2.61 14.96
CA ASN A 54 -11.56 -2.20 14.44
C ASN A 54 -11.50 -1.81 12.95
N PHE A 55 -10.45 -1.10 12.54
CA PHE A 55 -10.25 -0.78 11.12
C PHE A 55 -10.15 -2.06 10.26
N PHE A 56 -9.37 -3.05 10.70
CA PHE A 56 -9.22 -4.30 9.94
C PHE A 56 -10.49 -5.16 9.97
N ALA A 57 -11.22 -5.18 11.08
CA ALA A 57 -12.49 -5.87 11.19
C ALA A 57 -13.59 -5.24 10.31
N GLY A 58 -13.52 -3.92 10.08
CA GLY A 58 -14.47 -3.15 9.28
C GLY A 58 -14.05 -2.91 7.83
N LEU A 59 -13.12 -3.68 7.27
CA LEU A 59 -12.55 -3.45 5.93
C LEU A 59 -13.60 -3.35 4.82
N ASP A 60 -14.69 -4.10 4.93
CA ASP A 60 -15.78 -4.10 3.94
C ASP A 60 -16.43 -2.71 3.77
N GLN A 61 -16.47 -1.91 4.84
CA GLN A 61 -16.98 -0.54 4.81
C GLN A 61 -16.12 0.38 3.92
N HIS A 62 -14.87 -0.01 3.69
CA HIS A 62 -13.92 0.73 2.85
C HIS A 62 -13.74 0.11 1.47
N HIS A 63 -14.48 -0.95 1.12
CA HIS A 63 -14.27 -1.74 -0.09
C HIS A 63 -14.26 -0.89 -1.38
N ALA A 64 -15.22 0.02 -1.55
CA ALA A 64 -15.28 0.90 -2.73
C ALA A 64 -14.04 1.81 -2.84
N SER A 65 -13.64 2.45 -1.75
CA SER A 65 -12.46 3.32 -1.69
C SER A 65 -11.16 2.53 -1.92
N LEU A 66 -11.05 1.34 -1.33
CA LEU A 66 -9.90 0.46 -1.49
C LEU A 66 -9.79 -0.04 -2.92
N ARG A 67 -10.91 -0.43 -3.55
CA ARG A 67 -10.95 -0.86 -4.95
C ARG A 67 -10.50 0.22 -5.92
N SER A 68 -10.86 1.48 -5.66
CA SER A 68 -10.38 2.61 -6.46
C SER A 68 -8.89 2.91 -6.23
N LEU A 69 -8.39 2.69 -5.02
CA LEU A 69 -7.02 3.05 -4.63
C LEU A 69 -5.98 1.99 -5.04
N LEU A 70 -6.34 0.71 -4.90
CA LEU A 70 -5.49 -0.45 -5.14
C LEU A 70 -5.62 -0.91 -6.61
N THR A 71 -5.33 0.01 -7.53
CA THR A 71 -5.39 -0.27 -8.98
C THR A 71 -4.00 -0.34 -9.60
N ASP A 72 -3.87 -1.16 -10.64
CA ASP A 72 -2.61 -1.36 -11.38
C ASP A 72 -2.34 -0.27 -12.43
N ARG A 73 -3.00 0.89 -12.30
CA ARG A 73 -2.79 2.06 -13.16
C ARG A 73 -1.49 2.78 -12.77
N PHE A 74 -0.36 2.14 -13.00
CA PHE A 74 0.95 2.74 -12.79
C PHE A 74 1.26 3.76 -13.89
N GLN A 75 1.92 4.85 -13.54
CA GLN A 75 2.39 5.83 -14.51
C GLN A 75 3.47 5.19 -15.39
N ILE A 76 3.18 4.99 -16.67
CA ILE A 76 4.16 4.54 -17.66
C ILE A 76 4.97 5.75 -18.10
N ILE A 77 6.23 5.85 -17.65
CA ILE A 77 7.15 6.89 -18.11
C ILE A 77 7.80 6.39 -19.41
N GLY A 78 7.17 6.68 -20.54
CA GLY A 78 7.77 6.54 -21.87
C GLY A 78 8.61 7.77 -22.22
N ARG A 79 9.66 7.61 -23.03
CA ARG A 79 10.52 8.70 -23.50
C ARG A 79 9.70 9.63 -24.40
N SER A 80 9.15 10.71 -23.84
CA SER A 80 8.48 11.77 -24.60
C SER A 80 9.48 12.40 -25.57
N ARG A 81 9.07 12.47 -26.84
CA ARG A 81 9.85 12.97 -27.99
C ARG A 81 10.59 14.26 -27.62
N LEU A 82 11.93 14.23 -27.75
CA LEU A 82 12.71 15.45 -27.95
C LEU A 82 12.25 16.06 -29.28
N SER A 83 11.27 16.96 -29.23
CA SER A 83 11.00 17.84 -30.37
C SER A 83 12.13 18.85 -30.38
N ALA A 84 13.15 18.57 -31.19
CA ALA A 84 14.15 19.57 -31.57
C ALA A 84 13.39 20.75 -32.20
N LYS A 85 13.44 21.92 -31.56
CA LYS A 85 13.17 23.19 -32.22
C LYS A 85 14.42 23.49 -33.05
N ILE A 86 14.27 23.36 -34.37
CA ILE A 86 15.08 24.09 -35.36
C ILE A 86 14.52 25.52 -35.39
#